data_AF-A0A4Q2DCI5-F1
#
_entry.id   AF-A0A4Q2DCI5-F1
#
_cell.length_a   1.000
_cell.length_b   1.000
_cell.length_c   1.000
_cell.angle_alpha   90.00
_cell.angle_beta   90.00
_cell.angle_gamma   90.00
#
_symmetry.space_group_name_H-M   'P 1'
#
loop_
_entity.id
_entity.type
_entity.pdbx_description
1 polymer ?
#
loop_
_entity_poly.entity_id
_entity_poly.type
_entity_poly.pdbx_seq_one_letter_code
_entity_poly.pdbx_strand_id
1 'polypeptide(L)'
;MKSLCEKVFGAFFEKEQGKAFTYKIELRVRNHTTLARPAIIQHIASWVPEGHTVSLDNPEIFVLVEIFKSVCGVSIVRDYYKLAKFNVLELANKTNAEAEPAVSIAEPQQS
;
A
#
# COMPACT_ATOMS: atom_id res chain seq x y z
N MET A 1 19.76 0.66 2.07
CA MET A 1 18.40 0.06 2.00
C MET A 1 18.09 -0.78 3.23
N LYS A 2 18.87 -1.84 3.53
CA LYS A 2 18.66 -2.70 4.71
C LYS A 2 18.44 -1.93 6.02
N SER A 3 19.39 -1.06 6.39
CA SER A 3 19.31 -0.25 7.62
C SER A 3 18.09 0.68 7.70
N LEU A 4 17.56 1.12 6.56
CA LEU A 4 16.32 1.90 6.51
C LEU A 4 15.10 1.00 6.79
N CYS A 5 15.05 -0.18 6.18
CA CYS A 5 13.98 -1.15 6.41
C CYS A 5 13.95 -1.59 7.87
N GLU A 6 15.10 -1.98 8.44
CA GLU A 6 15.19 -2.40 9.85
C GLU A 6 14.70 -1.31 10.81
N LYS A 7 15.06 -0.04 10.58
CA LYS A 7 14.57 1.09 11.39
C LYS A 7 13.06 1.29 11.27
N VAL A 8 12.53 1.28 10.05
CA VAL A 8 11.08 1.47 9.80
C VAL A 8 10.29 0.31 10.39
N PHE A 9 10.78 -0.91 10.23
CA PHE A 9 10.12 -2.12 10.72
C PHE A 9 10.15 -2.17 12.24
N GLY A 10 11.31 -1.94 12.87
CA GLY A 10 11.42 -1.88 14.33
C GLY A 10 10.43 -0.88 14.92
N ALA A 11 10.48 0.38 14.48
CA ALA A 11 9.60 1.42 14.98
C ALA A 11 8.09 1.12 14.82
N PHE A 12 7.71 0.43 13.74
CA PHE A 12 6.31 0.04 13.51
C PHE A 12 5.90 -1.14 14.39
N PHE A 13 6.65 -2.25 14.36
CA PHE A 13 6.27 -3.49 15.05
C PHE A 13 6.42 -3.41 16.57
N GLU A 14 7.38 -2.63 17.09
CA GLU A 14 7.49 -2.35 18.53
C GLU A 14 6.25 -1.59 19.05
N LYS A 15 5.70 -0.69 18.25
CA LYS A 15 4.49 0.07 18.60
C LYS A 15 3.23 -0.81 18.62
N GLU A 16 3.18 -1.85 17.79
CA GLU A 16 2.02 -2.72 17.62
C GLU A 16 2.06 -4.00 18.49
N GLN A 17 2.97 -4.04 19.47
CA GLN A 17 3.15 -5.03 20.54
C GLN A 17 2.39 -6.37 20.37
N GLY A 18 3.05 -7.36 19.79
CA GLY A 18 2.58 -8.75 19.78
C GLY A 18 1.49 -9.06 18.75
N LYS A 19 1.06 -8.09 17.94
CA LYS A 19 0.15 -8.37 16.82
C LYS A 19 0.91 -8.99 15.64
N ALA A 20 0.49 -10.20 15.25
CA ALA A 20 0.84 -10.77 13.96
C ALA A 20 0.09 -10.01 12.84
N PHE A 21 0.79 -9.72 11.74
CA PHE A 21 0.22 -8.99 10.61
C PHE A 21 0.36 -9.81 9.34
N THR A 22 -0.66 -9.74 8.50
CA THR A 22 -0.51 -10.06 7.08
C THR A 22 -0.02 -8.83 6.32
N TYR A 23 0.98 -8.99 5.44
CA TYR A 23 1.59 -7.87 4.73
C TYR A 23 1.82 -8.13 3.25
N LYS A 24 1.89 -7.03 2.49
CA LYS A 24 2.27 -7.03 1.07
C LYS A 24 3.37 -6.01 0.81
N ILE A 25 4.38 -6.39 0.04
CA ILE A 25 5.44 -5.47 -0.40
C ILE A 25 5.04 -4.87 -1.75
N GLU A 26 4.91 -3.55 -1.79
CA GLU A 26 4.64 -2.77 -3.01
C GLU A 26 5.92 -2.02 -3.41
N LEU A 27 6.68 -2.64 -4.32
CA LEU A 27 7.94 -2.09 -4.82
C LEU A 27 7.70 -1.21 -6.06
N ARG A 28 8.21 0.02 -6.08
CA ARG A 28 8.28 0.89 -7.27
C ARG A 28 9.74 1.21 -7.56
N VAL A 29 10.19 0.85 -8.77
CA VAL A 29 11.55 1.14 -9.22
C VAL A 29 11.44 2.03 -10.45
N ARG A 30 12.06 3.22 -10.39
CA ARG A 30 12.08 4.20 -11.47
C ARG A 30 13.50 4.31 -12.00
N ASN A 31 13.62 4.26 -13.34
CA ASN A 31 14.87 4.10 -14.10
C ASN A 31 15.53 2.74 -13.85
N HIS A 32 15.83 2.01 -14.92
CA HIS A 32 16.33 0.63 -14.86
C HIS A 32 17.50 0.48 -13.87
N THR A 33 17.28 -0.33 -12.83
CA THR A 33 18.30 -0.78 -11.89
C THR A 33 18.83 -2.14 -12.34
N THR A 34 20.13 -2.40 -12.15
CA THR A 34 20.75 -3.71 -12.39
C THR A 34 20.18 -4.83 -11.49
N LEU A 35 19.54 -4.47 -10.38
CA LEU A 35 18.92 -5.41 -9.44
C LEU A 35 17.53 -5.86 -9.92
N ALA A 36 17.32 -7.18 -9.95
CA ALA A 36 16.04 -7.77 -10.31
C ALA A 36 14.99 -7.54 -9.20
N ARG A 37 13.77 -7.13 -9.58
CA ARG A 37 12.65 -6.91 -8.64
C ARG A 37 12.41 -8.08 -7.67
N PRO A 38 12.41 -9.36 -8.11
CA PRO A 38 12.20 -10.48 -7.20
C PRO A 38 13.26 -10.57 -6.10
N ALA A 39 14.53 -10.33 -6.44
CA ALA A 39 15.62 -10.33 -5.46
C ALA A 39 15.45 -9.22 -4.43
N ILE A 40 15.05 -8.02 -4.86
CA ILE A 40 14.77 -6.89 -3.95
C ILE A 40 13.62 -7.26 -2.99
N ILE A 41 12.52 -7.83 -3.51
CA ILE A 41 11.37 -8.23 -2.71
C ILE A 41 11.76 -9.29 -1.68
N GLN A 42 12.52 -10.32 -2.09
CA GLN A 42 13.01 -11.37 -1.19
C GLN A 42 13.90 -10.81 -0.08
N HIS A 43 14.81 -9.90 -0.41
CA HIS A 43 15.64 -9.25 0.60
C HIS A 43 14.81 -8.45 1.61
N ILE A 44 13.83 -7.68 1.13
CA ILE A 44 12.97 -6.88 2.01
C ILE A 44 12.13 -7.78 2.91
N ALA A 45 11.55 -8.85 2.37
CA ALA A 45 10.81 -9.84 3.14
C ALA A 45 11.68 -10.50 4.21
N SER A 46 12.96 -10.79 3.91
CA SER A 46 13.90 -11.36 4.89
C SER A 46 14.27 -10.43 6.05
N TRP A 47 13.96 -9.14 5.95
CA TRP A 47 14.21 -8.16 7.02
C TRP A 47 12.96 -7.89 7.85
N VAL A 48 11.79 -8.37 7.45
CA VAL A 48 10.58 -8.29 8.26
C VAL A 48 10.75 -9.23 9.46
N PRO A 49 10.44 -8.79 10.70
CA PRO A 49 10.49 -9.65 11.86
C PRO A 49 9.62 -10.91 11.71
N GLU A 50 9.97 -11.95 12.46
CA GLU A 50 9.20 -13.19 12.48
C GLU A 50 7.79 -12.97 13.05
N GLY A 51 6.84 -13.86 12.71
CA GLY A 51 5.45 -13.76 13.14
C GLY A 51 4.54 -12.94 12.21
N HIS A 52 5.09 -12.31 11.17
CA HIS A 52 4.32 -11.65 10.11
C HIS A 52 4.30 -12.50 8.83
N THR A 53 3.15 -12.57 8.15
CA THR A 53 2.95 -13.45 6.99
C THR A 53 2.66 -12.65 5.73
N VAL A 54 3.19 -13.07 4.58
CA VAL A 54 2.90 -12.44 3.29
C VAL A 54 1.48 -12.79 2.85
N SER A 55 0.69 -11.80 2.44
CA SER A 55 -0.64 -11.97 1.83
C SER A 55 -0.77 -11.04 0.63
N LEU A 56 -1.02 -11.58 -0.56
CA LEU A 56 -1.12 -10.78 -1.80
C LEU A 56 -2.54 -10.25 -2.04
N ASP A 57 -3.55 -10.97 -1.54
CA ASP A 57 -4.97 -10.70 -1.74
C ASP A 57 -5.52 -9.79 -0.64
N ASN A 58 -5.36 -10.20 0.63
CA ASN A 58 -5.90 -9.49 1.78
C ASN A 58 -4.80 -9.16 2.81
N PRO A 59 -3.90 -8.22 2.52
CA PRO A 59 -2.93 -7.72 3.50
C PRO A 59 -3.56 -6.70 4.46
N GLU A 60 -3.21 -6.79 5.74
CA GLU A 60 -3.54 -5.75 6.74
C GLU A 60 -2.64 -4.52 6.61
N ILE A 61 -1.37 -4.72 6.25
CA ILE A 61 -0.38 -3.66 6.08
C ILE A 61 0.35 -3.77 4.75
N PHE A 62 0.81 -2.63 4.24
CA PHE A 62 1.60 -2.55 3.03
C PHE A 62 2.96 -1.97 3.33
N VAL A 63 4.00 -2.65 2.88
CA VAL A 63 5.37 -2.16 2.89
C VAL A 63 5.62 -1.48 1.54
N LEU A 64 5.54 -0.15 1.52
CA LEU A 64 5.79 0.65 0.33
C LEU A 64 7.29 0.88 0.20
N VAL A 65 7.86 0.52 -0.95
CA VAL A 65 9.28 0.69 -1.22
C VAL A 65 9.44 1.40 -2.55
N GLU A 66 10.06 2.57 -2.53
CA GLU A 66 10.32 3.35 -3.74
C GLU A 66 11.82 3.52 -3.94
N ILE A 67 12.31 3.15 -5.13
CA ILE A 67 13.70 3.29 -5.53
C ILE A 67 13.74 4.21 -6.75
N PHE A 68 14.45 5.32 -6.63
CA PHE A 68 14.66 6.27 -7.72
C PHE A 68 16.10 6.80 -7.70
N LYS A 69 16.89 6.41 -8.71
CA LYS A 69 18.34 6.70 -8.77
C LYS A 69 19.04 6.23 -7.48
N SER A 70 19.68 7.14 -6.75
CA SER A 70 20.39 6.87 -5.50
C SER A 70 19.51 6.99 -4.25
N VAL A 71 18.20 7.23 -4.41
CA VAL A 71 17.26 7.45 -3.30
C VAL A 71 16.38 6.21 -3.12
N CYS A 72 16.17 5.83 -1.86
CA CYS A 72 15.26 4.78 -1.44
C CYS A 72 14.33 5.29 -0.34
N GLY A 73 13.03 5.16 -0.54
CA GLY A 73 11.98 5.41 0.45
C GLY A 73 11.34 4.11 0.91
N VAL A 74 11.06 4.00 2.20
CA VAL A 74 10.38 2.85 2.82
C VAL A 74 9.32 3.36 3.78
N SER A 75 8.12 2.79 3.73
CA SER A 75 7.03 3.11 4.66
C SER A 75 6.14 1.90 4.91
N ILE A 76 5.51 1.85 6.09
CA ILE A 76 4.47 0.88 6.42
C ILE A 76 3.15 1.63 6.54
N VAL A 77 2.14 1.20 5.78
CA VAL A 77 0.83 1.87 5.73
C VAL A 77 -0.31 0.87 5.89
N ARG A 78 -1.48 1.38 6.29
CA ARG A 78 -2.76 0.67 6.34
C ARG A 78 -3.70 1.21 5.28
N ASP A 79 -4.77 0.47 5.02
CA ASP A 79 -5.89 0.91 4.17
C ASP A 79 -5.47 1.33 2.75
N TYR A 80 -4.35 0.82 2.25
CA TYR A 80 -3.76 1.26 0.98
C TYR A 80 -4.74 1.11 -0.20
N TYR A 81 -5.44 -0.02 -0.30
CA TYR A 81 -6.46 -0.21 -1.35
C TYR A 81 -7.74 0.58 -1.09
N LYS A 82 -8.16 0.71 0.17
CA LYS A 82 -9.35 1.52 0.52
C LYS A 82 -9.15 2.98 0.15
N LEU A 83 -7.94 3.50 0.38
CA LEU A 83 -7.54 4.87 0.07
C LEU A 83 -7.02 5.03 -1.36
N ALA A 84 -7.47 4.19 -2.29
CA ALA A 84 -7.15 4.28 -3.72
C ALA A 84 -5.64 4.39 -4.01
N LYS A 85 -4.82 3.62 -3.28
CA LYS A 85 -3.34 3.65 -3.37
C LYS A 85 -2.75 5.05 -3.13
N PHE A 86 -3.46 5.87 -2.35
CA PHE A 86 -3.21 7.30 -2.11
C PHE A 86 -3.25 8.16 -3.37
N ASN A 87 -3.95 7.73 -4.43
CA ASN A 87 -4.26 8.57 -5.57
C ASN A 87 -5.46 9.45 -5.21
N VAL A 88 -5.20 10.74 -5.01
CA VAL A 88 -6.21 11.73 -4.59
C VAL A 88 -7.35 11.84 -5.60
N LEU A 89 -7.04 11.77 -6.91
CA LEU A 89 -8.07 11.86 -7.95
C LEU A 89 -8.97 10.64 -7.95
N GLU A 90 -8.40 9.44 -7.84
CA GLU A 90 -9.18 8.20 -7.75
C GLU A 90 -10.02 8.16 -6.46
N LEU A 91 -9.45 8.63 -5.34
CA LEU A 91 -10.17 8.74 -4.08
C LEU A 91 -11.34 9.73 -4.17
N ALA A 92 -11.13 10.91 -4.75
CA ALA A 92 -12.18 11.91 -4.95
C ALA A 92 -13.30 11.39 -5.87
N ASN A 93 -12.94 10.67 -6.94
CA ASN A 93 -13.91 10.07 -7.85
C ASN A 93 -14.76 9.00 -7.15
N LYS A 94 -14.18 8.20 -6.25
CA LYS A 94 -14.92 7.23 -5.43
C LYS A 94 -15.91 7.91 -4.49
N THR A 95 -15.45 8.91 -3.73
CA THR A 95 -16.31 9.68 -2.82
C THR A 95 -17.46 10.37 -3.55
N ASN A 96 -17.21 10.93 -4.74
CA ASN A 96 -18.24 11.58 -5.54
C ASN A 96 -19.25 10.58 -6.11
N ALA A 97 -18.81 9.40 -6.55
CA ALA A 97 -19.70 8.34 -7.04
C ALA A 97 -20.59 7.75 -5.94
N GLU A 98 -20.13 7.73 -4.69
CA GLU A 98 -20.93 7.29 -3.53
C GLU A 98 -21.91 8.37 -3.03
N ALA A 99 -21.75 9.63 -3.45
CA ALA A 99 -22.56 10.78 -3.03
C ALA A 99 -23.72 11.13 -3.98
N GLU A 100 -23.91 10.40 -5.08
CA GLU A 100 -25.07 10.55 -5.96
C GLU A 100 -26.18 9.55 -5.58
N PRO A 101 -27.20 9.93 -4.78
CA PRO A 101 -28.41 9.14 -4.70
C PRO A 101 -29.14 9.24 -6.04
N ALA A 102 -29.57 8.08 -6.55
CA ALA A 102 -30.41 7.94 -7.73
C ALA A 102 -31.67 8.81 -7.61
N VAL A 103 -31.67 9.97 -8.27
CA VAL A 103 -32.89 10.76 -8.46
C VAL A 103 -33.64 10.17 -9.66
N SER A 104 -34.46 9.15 -9.39
CA SER A 104 -35.53 8.77 -10.30
C SER A 104 -36.68 9.77 -10.16
N ILE A 105 -36.80 10.70 -11.09
CA ILE A 105 -38.05 11.44 -11.29
C ILE A 105 -38.54 11.14 -12.70
N ALA A 106 -39.60 10.34 -12.74
CA ALA A 106 -40.37 9.99 -13.91
C ALA A 106 -40.95 11.26 -14.57
N GLU A 107 -40.88 11.31 -15.90
CA GLU A 107 -41.55 12.31 -16.73
C GLU A 107 -43.07 12.28 -16.51
N PRO A 108 -43.75 13.40 -16.20
CA PRO A 108 -45.18 13.50 -16.36
C PRO A 108 -45.50 13.76 -17.84
N GLN A 109 -46.17 12.79 -18.46
CA GLN A 109 -46.76 12.92 -19.80
C GLN A 109 -47.69 14.14 -19.90
N GLN A 110 -47.49 14.94 -20.94
CA GLN A 110 -48.40 16.02 -21.35
C GLN A 110 -49.77 15.48 -21.77
N SER A 111 -50.85 16.12 -21.32
CA SER A 111 -52.15 16.17 -21.99
C SER A 111 -52.85 17.48 -21.66
#